data_AF-A0A7W0XT60-F1
#
_entry.id   AF-A0A7W0XT60-F1
#
_cell.length_a   1.000
_cell.length_b   1.000
_cell.length_c   1.000
_cell.angle_alpha   90.00
_cell.angle_beta   90.00
_cell.angle_gamma   90.00
#
_symmetry.space_group_name_H-M   'P 1'
#
loop_
_entity.id
_entity.type
_entity.pdbx_description
1 polymer ?
#
loop_
_entity_poly.entity_id
_entity_poly.type
_entity_poly.pdbx_seq_one_letter_code
_entity_poly.pdbx_strand_id
1 'polypeptide(L)'
;DGVVLIGEPYWTEPLPAGVDPGFPAEEFADLAGTAEKLRAAGLDLVEMVLADGDSWDRYAAAQWWTLDEWLRGHPEHPHRGQVESFLDDARREHLTWQRRCLGWGVFVCRPRP
;
A
#
# COMPACT_ATOMS: atom_id res chain seq x y z
N ASP A 1 -3.54 10.58 28.85
CA ASP A 1 -2.36 10.20 28.02
C ASP A 1 -2.70 9.05 27.08
N GLY A 2 -3.47 9.36 26.03
CA GLY A 2 -3.80 8.38 24.99
C GLY A 2 -2.79 8.41 23.85
N VAL A 3 -2.83 7.37 23.00
CA VAL A 3 -2.13 7.34 21.72
C VAL A 3 -3.16 7.15 20.59
N VAL A 4 -2.81 7.63 19.40
CA VAL A 4 -3.54 7.40 18.15
C VAL A 4 -2.67 6.51 17.27
N LEU A 5 -3.26 5.49 16.64
CA LEU A 5 -2.58 4.61 15.69
C LEU A 5 -3.12 4.92 14.30
N ILE A 6 -2.22 5.23 13.36
CA ILE A 6 -2.57 5.62 11.99
C ILE A 6 -1.83 4.69 11.04
N GLY A 7 -2.57 3.96 10.21
CA GLY A 7 -1.99 3.19 9.10
C GLY A 7 -1.91 4.07 7.86
N GLU A 8 -0.70 4.34 7.37
CA GLU A 8 -0.47 5.31 6.28
C GLU A 8 0.54 4.78 5.26
N PRO A 9 0.27 4.90 3.95
CA PRO A 9 1.26 4.69 2.90
C PRO A 9 2.30 5.81 2.85
N TYR A 10 3.48 5.50 2.32
CA TYR A 10 4.53 6.49 2.04
C TYR A 10 5.41 6.02 0.88
N TRP A 11 6.09 6.94 0.20
CA TRP A 11 7.04 6.60 -0.85
C TRP A 11 8.39 6.18 -0.24
N THR A 12 8.85 4.96 -0.57
CA THR A 12 10.21 4.49 -0.23
C THR A 12 11.23 4.91 -1.29
N GLU A 13 10.78 5.00 -2.54
CA GLU A 13 11.55 5.47 -3.69
C GLU A 13 10.64 6.29 -4.61
N PRO A 14 11.19 7.22 -5.42
CA PRO A 14 10.42 7.90 -6.44
C PRO A 14 9.76 6.91 -7.39
N LEU A 15 8.54 7.25 -7.81
CA LEU A 15 7.83 6.47 -8.80
C LEU A 15 8.61 6.45 -10.13
N PRO A 16 8.78 5.28 -10.79
CA PRO A 16 9.46 5.23 -12.07
C PRO A 16 8.75 6.08 -13.13
N ALA A 17 9.52 6.67 -14.05
CA ALA A 17 8.97 7.54 -15.09
C ALA A 17 7.92 6.81 -15.94
N GLY A 18 6.76 7.43 -16.13
CA GLY A 18 5.66 6.90 -16.94
C GLY A 18 4.79 5.85 -16.24
N VAL A 19 5.04 5.53 -14.97
CA VAL A 19 4.12 4.74 -14.15
C VAL A 19 3.01 5.65 -13.64
N ASP A 20 1.76 5.22 -13.81
CA ASP A 20 0.59 5.80 -13.16
C ASP A 20 0.21 4.88 -11.98
N PRO A 21 0.24 5.36 -10.72
CA PRO A 21 -0.06 4.53 -9.58
C PRO A 21 -1.58 4.31 -9.37
N GLY A 22 -2.45 4.97 -10.15
CA GLY A 22 -3.90 4.84 -10.03
C GLY A 22 -4.51 5.61 -8.85
N PHE A 23 -3.71 6.44 -8.16
CA PHE A 23 -4.11 7.33 -7.08
C PHE A 23 -3.27 8.62 -7.12
N PRO A 24 -3.69 9.72 -6.46
CA PRO A 24 -2.92 10.97 -6.43
C PRO A 24 -1.57 10.76 -5.74
N ALA A 25 -0.48 10.71 -6.51
CA ALA A 25 0.85 10.39 -5.98
C ALA A 25 1.34 11.44 -4.97
N GLU A 26 0.88 12.69 -5.11
CA GLU A 26 1.15 13.82 -4.23
C GLU A 26 0.50 13.70 -2.84
N GLU A 27 -0.45 12.78 -2.67
CA GLU A 27 -1.10 12.53 -1.38
C GLU A 27 -0.12 11.91 -0.37
N PHE A 28 0.82 11.11 -0.87
CA PHE A 28 1.82 10.43 -0.05
C PHE A 28 3.15 11.19 -0.07
N ALA A 29 3.75 11.31 1.11
CA ALA A 29 5.10 11.80 1.28
C ALA A 29 6.09 10.63 1.35
N ASP A 30 7.39 10.93 1.37
CA ASP A 30 8.36 9.95 1.87
C ASP A 30 8.22 9.75 3.38
N LEU A 31 8.95 8.79 3.96
CA LEU A 31 8.82 8.45 5.38
C LEU A 31 9.06 9.66 6.31
N ALA A 32 10.02 10.53 5.97
CA ALA A 32 10.32 11.72 6.76
C ALA A 32 9.19 12.76 6.62
N GLY A 33 8.69 12.98 5.40
CA GLY A 33 7.57 13.87 5.14
C GLY A 33 6.28 13.39 5.79
N THR A 34 6.06 12.08 5.94
CA THR A 34 4.93 11.54 6.72
C THR A 34 5.02 11.94 8.19
N ALA A 35 6.22 11.89 8.80
CA ALA A 35 6.41 12.38 10.17
C ALA A 35 6.15 13.90 10.30
N GLU A 36 6.56 14.69 9.30
CA GLU A 36 6.26 16.13 9.26
C GLU A 36 4.76 16.42 9.08
N LYS A 37 4.05 15.66 8.23
CA LYS A 37 2.59 15.75 8.08
C LYS A 37 1.88 15.47 9.40
N LEU A 38 2.29 14.42 10.13
CA LEU A 38 1.76 14.10 11.45
C LEU A 38 2.00 15.24 12.45
N ARG A 39 3.23 15.76 12.49
CA ARG A 39 3.59 16.89 13.36
C ARG A 39 2.77 18.14 13.06
N ALA A 40 2.61 18.47 11.78
CA ALA A 40 1.78 19.60 11.33
C ALA A 40 0.31 19.43 11.72
N ALA A 41 -0.17 18.18 11.83
CA ALA A 41 -1.50 17.85 12.34
C ALA A 41 -1.61 17.85 13.88
N GLY A 42 -0.58 18.31 14.60
CA GLY A 42 -0.58 18.35 16.06
C GLY A 42 -0.32 17.00 16.72
N LEU A 43 0.33 16.08 16.01
CA LEU A 43 0.64 14.73 16.49
C LEU A 43 2.16 14.52 16.53
N ASP A 44 2.70 14.21 17.71
CA ASP A 44 4.10 13.79 17.83
C ASP A 44 4.19 12.28 17.60
N LEU A 45 4.95 11.86 16.57
CA LEU A 45 5.26 10.46 16.29
C LEU A 45 6.17 9.91 17.40
N VAL A 46 5.76 8.81 18.04
CA VAL A 46 6.49 8.21 19.18
C VAL A 46 6.95 6.77 18.93
N GLU A 47 6.35 6.05 17.99
CA GLU A 47 6.74 4.69 17.59
C GLU A 47 6.20 4.41 16.18
N MET A 48 6.81 3.47 15.44
CA MET A 48 6.29 3.01 14.16
C MET A 48 6.61 1.54 13.87
N VAL A 49 5.67 0.86 13.19
CA VAL A 49 5.88 -0.49 12.66
C VAL A 49 5.67 -0.43 11.15
N LEU A 50 6.74 -0.70 10.39
CA LEU A 50 6.75 -0.56 8.95
C LEU A 50 6.65 -1.93 8.28
N ALA A 51 5.87 -2.00 7.20
CA ALA A 51 5.87 -3.14 6.30
C ALA A 51 7.20 -3.22 5.56
N ASP A 52 7.74 -4.43 5.48
CA ASP A 52 8.84 -4.78 4.60
C ASP A 52 8.33 -5.40 3.29
N GLY A 53 9.27 -5.77 2.39
CA GLY A 53 8.91 -6.42 1.13
C GLY A 53 8.17 -7.74 1.31
N ASP A 54 8.51 -8.52 2.33
CA ASP A 54 7.93 -9.86 2.54
C ASP A 54 6.49 -9.77 3.08
N SER A 55 6.20 -8.81 3.96
CA SER A 55 4.85 -8.53 4.44
C SER A 55 3.94 -7.97 3.34
N TRP A 56 4.49 -7.12 2.46
CA TRP A 56 3.81 -6.70 1.22
C TRP A 56 3.55 -7.87 0.27
N ASP A 57 4.54 -8.74 0.04
CA ASP A 57 4.40 -9.95 -0.78
C ASP A 57 3.30 -10.85 -0.21
N ARG A 58 3.25 -11.01 1.12
CA ARG A 58 2.20 -11.79 1.77
C ARG A 58 0.81 -11.20 1.54
N TYR A 59 0.66 -9.88 1.65
CA TYR A 59 -0.60 -9.18 1.41
C TYR A 59 -1.08 -9.30 -0.04
N ALA A 60 -0.20 -9.04 -1.01
CA ALA A 60 -0.55 -9.09 -2.43
C ALA A 60 -0.80 -10.53 -2.90
N ALA A 61 0.11 -11.46 -2.59
CA ALA A 61 0.00 -12.84 -3.08
C ALA A 61 -1.21 -13.59 -2.52
N ALA A 62 -1.70 -13.24 -1.32
CA ALA A 62 -2.93 -13.80 -0.77
C ALA A 62 -4.16 -13.46 -1.64
N GLN A 63 -4.22 -12.24 -2.16
CA GLN A 63 -5.29 -11.82 -3.06
C GLN A 63 -5.20 -12.55 -4.39
N TRP A 64 -3.99 -12.70 -4.94
CA TRP A 64 -3.80 -13.45 -6.19
C TRP A 64 -4.24 -14.90 -6.08
N TRP A 65 -3.90 -15.56 -4.98
CA TRP A 65 -4.35 -16.94 -4.72
C TRP A 65 -5.88 -17.03 -4.72
N THR A 66 -6.53 -16.09 -4.02
CA THR A 66 -7.99 -16.04 -3.91
C THR A 66 -8.66 -15.84 -5.26
N LEU A 67 -8.14 -14.91 -6.08
CA LEU A 67 -8.67 -14.65 -7.42
C LEU A 67 -8.42 -15.83 -8.36
N ASP A 68 -7.28 -16.50 -8.25
CA ASP A 68 -6.94 -17.68 -9.05
C ASP A 68 -7.89 -18.85 -8.73
N GLU A 69 -8.18 -19.11 -7.44
CA GLU A 69 -9.18 -20.09 -7.02
C GLU A 69 -10.58 -19.73 -7.51
N TRP A 70 -10.97 -18.45 -7.40
CA TRP A 70 -12.26 -17.99 -7.88
C TRP A 70 -12.39 -18.20 -9.40
N LEU A 71 -11.37 -17.84 -10.17
CA LEU A 71 -11.34 -18.08 -11.61
C LEU A 71 -11.45 -19.57 -11.93
N ARG A 72 -10.73 -20.44 -11.23
CA ARG A 72 -10.85 -21.90 -11.44
C ARG A 72 -12.27 -22.43 -11.15
N GLY A 73 -12.94 -21.88 -10.15
CA GLY A 73 -14.30 -22.29 -9.75
C GLY A 73 -15.43 -21.72 -10.61
N HIS A 74 -15.19 -20.68 -11.42
CA HIS A 74 -16.23 -19.93 -12.13
C HIS A 74 -15.92 -19.76 -13.63
N PRO A 75 -15.88 -20.86 -14.42
CA PRO A 75 -15.49 -20.82 -15.84
C PRO A 75 -16.46 -20.05 -16.74
N GLU A 76 -17.76 -20.05 -16.43
CA GLU A 76 -18.81 -19.43 -17.26
C GLU A 76 -19.27 -18.06 -16.74
N HIS A 77 -18.61 -17.51 -15.71
CA HIS A 77 -19.05 -16.26 -15.12
C HIS A 77 -18.89 -15.09 -16.11
N PRO A 78 -19.90 -14.24 -16.31
CA PRO A 78 -19.90 -13.21 -17.36
C PRO A 78 -18.76 -12.18 -17.20
N HIS A 79 -18.27 -11.97 -15.99
CA HIS A 79 -17.17 -11.03 -15.69
C HIS A 79 -15.79 -11.71 -15.56
N ARG A 80 -15.67 -13.00 -15.91
CA ARG A 80 -14.40 -13.74 -15.77
C ARG A 80 -13.20 -13.01 -16.38
N GLY A 81 -13.34 -12.52 -17.62
CA GLY A 81 -12.25 -11.82 -18.30
C GLY A 81 -11.82 -10.51 -17.62
N GLN A 82 -12.72 -9.84 -16.90
CA GLN A 82 -12.37 -8.65 -16.11
C GLN A 82 -11.52 -9.02 -14.89
N VAL A 83 -11.85 -10.14 -14.24
CA VAL A 83 -11.09 -10.65 -13.10
C VAL A 83 -9.70 -11.15 -13.53
N GLU A 84 -9.61 -11.80 -14.69
CA GLU A 84 -8.31 -12.19 -15.28
C GLU A 84 -7.43 -10.97 -15.56
N SER A 85 -7.96 -9.95 -16.24
CA SER A 85 -7.23 -8.70 -16.50
C SER A 85 -6.76 -8.02 -15.21
N PHE A 86 -7.66 -7.90 -14.22
CA PHE A 86 -7.32 -7.30 -12.93
C PHE A 86 -6.21 -8.06 -12.21
N LEU A 87 -6.26 -9.39 -12.21
CA LEU A 87 -5.24 -10.23 -11.59
C LEU A 87 -3.88 -10.09 -12.27
N ASP A 88 -3.85 -10.02 -13.60
CA ASP A 88 -2.62 -9.83 -14.37
C ASP A 88 -2.01 -8.45 -14.11
N ASP A 89 -2.83 -7.40 -14.04
CA ASP A 89 -2.36 -6.05 -13.74
C ASP A 89 -1.86 -5.92 -12.30
N ALA A 90 -2.59 -6.46 -11.32
CA ALA A 90 -2.17 -6.45 -9.92
C ALA A 90 -0.82 -7.16 -9.71
N ARG A 91 -0.59 -8.30 -10.38
CA ARG A 91 0.72 -8.99 -10.35
C ARG A 91 1.81 -8.16 -10.99
N ARG A 92 1.53 -7.56 -12.16
CA ARG A 92 2.48 -6.74 -12.90
C ARG A 92 2.91 -5.52 -12.08
N GLU A 93 1.97 -4.76 -11.54
CA GLU A 93 2.23 -3.56 -10.76
C GLU A 93 3.05 -3.87 -9.50
N HIS A 94 2.65 -4.90 -8.75
CA HIS A 94 3.36 -5.33 -7.55
C HIS A 94 4.83 -5.68 -7.83
N LEU A 95 5.05 -6.51 -8.84
CA LEU A 95 6.37 -7.03 -9.18
C LEU A 95 7.27 -6.01 -9.90
N THR A 96 6.70 -4.97 -10.52
CA THR A 96 7.47 -3.98 -11.29
C THR A 96 7.78 -2.72 -10.51
N TRP A 97 6.88 -2.25 -9.64
CA TRP A 97 7.10 -1.01 -8.91
C TRP A 97 6.53 -0.97 -7.49
N GLN A 98 5.32 -1.48 -7.21
CA GLN A 98 4.68 -1.24 -5.90
C GLN A 98 5.51 -1.79 -4.75
N ARG A 99 6.02 -3.04 -4.88
CA ARG A 99 6.87 -3.68 -3.86
C ARG A 99 8.11 -2.85 -3.50
N ARG A 100 8.65 -2.09 -4.46
CA ARG A 100 9.87 -1.30 -4.26
C ARG A 100 9.59 0.13 -3.81
N CYS A 101 8.54 0.75 -4.36
CA CYS A 101 8.29 2.18 -4.24
C CYS A 101 7.24 2.54 -3.18
N LEU A 102 6.28 1.66 -2.87
CA LEU A 102 5.19 1.94 -1.95
C LEU A 102 5.43 1.28 -0.59
N GLY A 103 5.79 2.08 0.40
CA GLY A 103 5.83 1.69 1.80
C GLY A 103 4.46 1.78 2.46
N TRP A 104 4.31 1.09 3.59
CA TRP A 104 3.16 1.23 4.47
C TRP A 104 3.63 1.04 5.91
N GLY A 105 3.00 1.73 6.86
CA GLY A 105 3.30 1.54 8.27
C GLY A 105 2.16 1.94 9.19
N VAL A 106 2.21 1.44 10.43
CA VAL A 106 1.43 1.95 11.54
C VAL A 106 2.28 2.93 12.33
N PHE A 107 1.82 4.17 12.39
CA PHE A 107 2.42 5.27 13.12
C PHE A 107 1.67 5.48 14.43
N VAL A 108 2.39 5.42 15.55
CA VAL A 108 1.84 5.64 16.89
C VAL A 108 2.16 7.07 17.31
N CYS A 109 1.12 7.84 17.58
CA CYS A 109 1.24 9.27 17.83
C CYS A 109 0.62 9.69 19.16
N ARG A 110 1.12 10.79 19.73
CA ARG A 110 0.49 11.50 20.84
C ARG A 110 0.00 12.87 20.41
N PRO A 111 -1.19 13.32 20.86
CA PRO A 111 -1.61 14.71 20.69
C PRO A 111 -0.61 15.66 21.34
N ARG A 112 -0.24 16.72 20.62
CA ARG A 112 0.53 17.82 21.18
C ARG A 112 -0.34 18.63 22.15
N PRO A 113 0.21 19.07 23.28
CA PRO A 113 -0.48 19.97 24.20
C PRO A 113 -0.67 21.37 23.61
#